data_AF-A0A3M1CGH1-F1
#
_entry.id   AF-A0A3M1CGH1-F1
#
_cell.length_a   1.000
_cell.length_b   1.000
_cell.length_c   1.000
_cell.angle_alpha   90.00
_cell.angle_beta   90.00
_cell.angle_gamma   90.00
#
_symmetry.space_group_name_H-M   'P 1'
#
loop_
_entity.id
_entity.type
_entity.pdbx_description
1 polymer ?
#
loop_
_entity_poly.entity_id
_entity_poly.type
_entity_poly.pdbx_seq_one_letter_code
_entity_poly.pdbx_strand_id
1 'polypeptide(L)'
;MINLLKYIWQILTKGLWNVRLDKEKPMVSYILRNIRIFTLAGRKFITDKCLTQASALTYFTFFSIVPLAALAFAIAKGFGLEKELEKDILSKNPEYAFVLTNVFEYANAMLKAAKGGVIAGAGVLLLLYSVISLLHNIE
;
A
#
# COMPACT_ATOMS: atom_id res chain seq x y z
N MET A 1 31.52 25.15 -5.92
CA MET A 1 30.69 24.15 -5.20
C MET A 1 30.35 22.93 -6.07
N ILE A 2 29.92 23.10 -7.33
CA ILE A 2 29.56 22.01 -8.27
C ILE A 2 30.72 21.05 -8.61
N ASN A 3 31.96 21.55 -8.64
CA ASN A 3 33.15 20.72 -8.96
C ASN A 3 33.52 19.72 -7.84
N LEU A 4 33.25 20.07 -6.58
CA LEU A 4 33.46 19.21 -5.42
C LEU A 4 32.51 18.01 -5.44
N LEU A 5 31.25 18.25 -5.82
CA LEU A 5 30.24 17.21 -5.95
C LEU A 5 30.59 16.19 -7.04
N LYS A 6 31.08 16.66 -8.21
CA LYS A 6 31.55 15.80 -9.31
C LYS A 6 32.79 14.98 -8.93
N TYR A 7 33.71 15.57 -8.18
CA TYR A 7 34.93 14.89 -7.71
C TYR A 7 34.62 13.77 -6.72
N ILE A 8 33.75 14.05 -5.75
CA ILE A 8 33.22 13.05 -4.81
C ILE A 8 32.49 11.93 -5.57
N TRP A 9 31.69 12.28 -6.59
CA TRP A 9 31.03 11.28 -7.45
C TRP A 9 32.02 10.38 -8.18
N GLN A 10 33.09 10.95 -8.76
CA GLN A 10 34.13 10.16 -9.44
C GLN A 10 34.90 9.24 -8.48
N ILE A 11 35.21 9.69 -7.27
CA ILE A 11 35.85 8.85 -6.24
C ILE A 11 34.91 7.74 -5.79
N LEU A 12 33.63 8.04 -5.58
CA LEU A 12 32.61 7.07 -5.15
C LEU A 12 32.30 6.00 -6.20
N THR A 13 32.39 6.32 -7.50
CA THR A 13 32.11 5.35 -8.59
C THR A 13 33.37 4.69 -9.17
N LYS A 14 34.45 5.43 -9.41
CA LYS A 14 35.69 4.89 -10.01
C LYS A 14 36.75 4.54 -8.96
N GLY A 15 36.89 5.36 -7.91
CA GLY A 15 37.85 5.12 -6.83
C GLY A 15 37.50 3.89 -5.99
N LEU A 16 36.24 3.76 -5.59
CA LEU A 16 35.80 2.65 -4.74
C LEU A 16 35.87 1.26 -5.39
N TRP A 17 35.82 1.15 -6.72
CA TRP A 17 35.85 -0.15 -7.40
C TRP A 17 37.28 -0.65 -7.69
N ASN A 18 38.26 0.26 -7.70
CA ASN A 18 39.66 -0.06 -8.02
C ASN A 18 40.54 -0.37 -6.79
N VAL A 19 40.03 -0.17 -5.57
CA VAL A 19 40.75 -0.52 -4.34
C VAL A 19 40.60 -2.02 -4.06
N ARG A 20 41.75 -2.72 -4.04
CA ARG A 20 41.87 -4.12 -3.59
C ARG A 20 41.76 -4.15 -2.06
N LEU A 21 40.64 -4.66 -1.55
CA LEU A 21 40.30 -4.72 -0.12
C LEU A 21 41.24 -5.63 0.71
N ASP A 22 42.06 -6.46 0.06
CA ASP A 22 42.90 -7.49 0.70
C ASP A 22 44.25 -6.98 1.24
N LYS A 23 44.64 -5.72 0.97
CA LYS A 23 45.92 -5.14 1.44
C LYS A 23 45.76 -3.95 2.40
N GLU A 24 44.52 -3.60 2.77
CA GLU A 24 44.20 -2.41 3.57
C GLU A 24 43.77 -2.77 5.00
N LYS A 25 43.93 -1.84 5.94
CA LYS A 25 43.54 -2.03 7.36
C LYS A 25 42.06 -2.47 7.49
N PRO A 26 41.70 -3.37 8.43
CA PRO A 26 40.36 -3.95 8.53
C PRO A 26 39.24 -2.90 8.69
N MET A 27 39.53 -1.78 9.35
CA MET A 27 38.59 -0.67 9.54
C MET A 27 38.27 0.07 8.23
N VAL A 28 39.24 0.21 7.34
CA VAL A 28 39.08 0.86 6.02
C VAL A 28 38.24 -0.02 5.09
N SER A 29 38.48 -1.34 5.13
CA SER A 29 37.71 -2.34 4.37
C SER A 29 36.22 -2.33 4.73
N TYR A 30 35.90 -2.25 6.03
CA TYR A 30 34.50 -2.17 6.49
C TYR A 30 33.78 -0.90 6.01
N ILE A 31 34.44 0.26 6.09
CA ILE A 31 33.87 1.54 5.64
C ILE A 31 33.65 1.53 4.13
N LEU A 32 34.63 1.06 3.35
CA LEU A 32 34.54 0.97 1.88
C LEU A 32 33.40 0.04 1.44
N ARG A 33 33.17 -1.08 2.14
CA ARG A 33 32.06 -1.99 1.84
C ARG A 33 30.71 -1.31 2.02
N ASN A 34 30.51 -0.59 3.13
CA ASN A 34 29.27 0.13 3.37
C ASN A 34 29.03 1.21 2.30
N ILE A 35 30.06 1.97 1.95
CA ILE A 35 29.96 3.00 0.90
C ILE A 35 29.63 2.38 -0.48
N ARG A 36 30.18 1.21 -0.83
CA ARG A 36 29.78 0.45 -2.04
C ARG A 36 28.29 0.12 -2.04
N ILE A 37 27.76 -0.36 -0.91
CA ILE A 37 26.34 -0.71 -0.79
C ILE A 37 25.45 0.53 -0.93
N PHE A 38 25.80 1.63 -0.24
CA PHE A 38 25.03 2.88 -0.34
C PHE A 38 25.04 3.48 -1.75
N THR A 39 26.17 3.43 -2.46
CA THR A 39 26.27 3.95 -3.83
C THR A 39 25.47 3.10 -4.83
N LEU A 40 25.53 1.76 -4.70
CA LEU A 40 24.70 0.84 -5.49
C LEU A 40 23.21 1.05 -5.20
N ALA A 41 22.83 1.16 -3.93
CA ALA A 41 21.46 1.39 -3.50
C ALA A 41 20.93 2.74 -4.01
N GLY A 42 21.70 3.82 -3.89
CA GLY A 42 21.32 5.13 -4.42
C GLY A 42 21.17 5.15 -5.94
N ARG A 43 22.06 4.46 -6.67
CA ARG A 43 21.96 4.33 -8.12
C ARG A 43 20.72 3.56 -8.53
N LYS A 44 20.46 2.40 -7.91
CA LYS A 44 19.25 1.61 -8.15
C LYS A 44 17.99 2.37 -7.77
N PHE A 45 17.96 3.10 -6.65
CA PHE A 45 16.82 3.91 -6.23
C PHE A 45 16.40 4.93 -7.28
N ILE A 46 17.37 5.57 -7.95
CA ILE A 46 17.12 6.52 -9.05
C ILE A 46 16.72 5.77 -10.34
N THR A 47 17.45 4.71 -10.71
CA THR A 47 17.17 3.91 -11.91
C THR A 47 15.77 3.29 -11.87
N ASP A 48 15.35 2.78 -10.72
CA ASP A 48 14.06 2.12 -10.50
C ASP A 48 12.92 3.14 -10.25
N LYS A 49 13.22 4.45 -10.33
CA LYS A 49 12.26 5.55 -10.08
C LYS A 49 11.47 5.36 -8.78
N CYS A 50 12.15 4.87 -7.74
CA CYS A 50 11.51 4.46 -6.49
C CYS A 50 10.73 5.61 -5.84
N LEU A 51 11.18 6.87 -6.00
CA LEU A 51 10.46 8.04 -5.51
C LEU A 51 9.09 8.20 -6.18
N THR A 52 9.02 8.02 -7.51
CA THR A 52 7.77 8.10 -8.28
C THR A 52 6.82 6.95 -7.91
N GLN A 53 7.37 5.75 -7.70
CA GLN A 53 6.58 4.61 -7.25
C GLN A 53 6.03 4.83 -5.83
N ALA A 54 6.86 5.34 -4.92
CA ALA A 54 6.45 5.64 -3.56
C ALA A 54 5.34 6.72 -3.53
N SER A 55 5.49 7.79 -4.31
CA SER A 55 4.43 8.80 -4.42
C SER A 55 3.15 8.24 -5.01
N ALA A 56 3.25 7.39 -6.03
CA ALA A 56 2.09 6.74 -6.63
C ALA A 56 1.37 5.86 -5.61
N LEU A 57 2.11 5.07 -4.82
CA LEU A 57 1.53 4.24 -3.77
C LEU A 57 0.82 5.07 -2.70
N THR A 58 1.37 6.23 -2.31
CA THR A 58 0.69 7.15 -1.39
C THR A 58 -0.63 7.64 -1.98
N TYR A 59 -0.63 8.08 -3.24
CA TYR A 59 -1.86 8.51 -3.91
C TYR A 59 -2.87 7.36 -4.04
N PHE A 60 -2.42 6.18 -4.45
CA PHE A 60 -3.27 5.00 -4.54
C PHE A 60 -3.86 4.65 -3.18
N THR A 61 -3.07 4.65 -2.10
CA THR A 61 -3.55 4.38 -0.75
C THR A 61 -4.59 5.41 -0.30
N PHE A 62 -4.31 6.69 -0.54
CA PHE A 62 -5.21 7.77 -0.13
C PHE A 62 -6.55 7.72 -0.88
N PHE A 63 -6.53 7.48 -2.20
CA PHE A 63 -7.75 7.37 -2.99
C PHE A 63 -8.51 6.05 -2.78
N SER A 64 -7.82 4.96 -2.46
CA SER A 64 -8.42 3.62 -2.35
C SER A 64 -9.07 3.35 -1.00
N ILE A 65 -8.85 4.19 0.03
CA ILE A 65 -9.43 3.95 1.35
C ILE A 65 -10.97 3.95 1.35
N VAL A 66 -11.60 4.90 0.63
CA VAL A 66 -13.06 4.98 0.52
C VAL A 66 -13.64 3.85 -0.35
N PRO A 67 -13.14 3.59 -1.58
CA PRO A 67 -13.57 2.44 -2.37
C PRO A 67 -13.41 1.10 -1.65
N LEU A 68 -12.33 0.92 -0.88
CA LEU A 68 -12.09 -0.30 -0.11
C LEU A 68 -13.10 -0.45 1.04
N ALA A 69 -13.39 0.63 1.76
CA ALA A 69 -14.43 0.65 2.77
C ALA A 69 -15.81 0.36 2.16
N ALA A 70 -16.11 0.94 0.99
CA ALA A 70 -17.35 0.66 0.25
C ALA A 70 -17.48 -0.82 -0.11
N LEU A 71 -16.41 -1.48 -0.54
CA LEU A 71 -16.43 -2.92 -0.82
C LEU A 71 -16.71 -3.73 0.45
N ALA A 72 -16.04 -3.43 1.56
CA ALA A 72 -16.29 -4.10 2.84
C ALA A 72 -17.76 -3.91 3.29
N PHE A 73 -18.29 -2.69 3.14
CA PHE A 73 -19.68 -2.37 3.46
C PHE A 73 -20.67 -3.00 2.48
N ALA A 74 -20.31 -3.19 1.21
CA ALA A 74 -21.12 -3.94 0.25
C ALA A 74 -21.34 -5.37 0.71
N ILE A 75 -20.26 -6.02 1.16
CA ILE A 75 -20.30 -7.39 1.69
C ILE A 75 -21.14 -7.41 2.97
N ALA A 76 -20.85 -6.53 3.94
CA ALA A 76 -21.60 -6.46 5.20
C ALA A 76 -23.10 -6.21 4.96
N LYS A 77 -23.44 -5.30 4.04
CA LYS A 77 -24.81 -5.01 3.63
C LYS A 77 -25.48 -6.18 2.91
N GLY A 78 -24.73 -6.99 2.18
CA GLY A 78 -25.18 -8.25 1.60
C GLY A 78 -25.59 -9.28 2.67
N PHE A 79 -24.93 -9.27 3.83
CA PHE A 79 -25.26 -10.10 4.99
C PHE A 79 -26.19 -9.43 6.01
N GLY A 80 -26.56 -8.16 5.81
CA GLY A 80 -27.37 -7.39 6.76
C GLY A 80 -26.63 -6.88 8.00
N LEU A 81 -25.30 -6.94 8.03
CA LEU A 81 -24.41 -6.61 9.17
C LEU A 81 -23.76 -5.23 9.09
N GLU A 82 -24.27 -4.34 8.22
CA GLU A 82 -23.68 -3.01 7.95
C GLU A 82 -23.57 -2.15 9.22
N LYS A 83 -24.65 -2.11 10.03
CA LYS A 83 -24.70 -1.27 11.23
C LYS A 83 -23.84 -1.80 12.37
N GLU A 84 -23.82 -3.13 12.54
CA GLU A 84 -22.95 -3.80 13.49
C GLU A 84 -21.48 -3.51 13.16
N LEU A 85 -21.11 -3.57 11.89
CA LEU A 85 -19.75 -3.27 11.45
C LEU A 85 -19.35 -1.81 11.70
N GLU A 86 -20.22 -0.84 11.39
CA GLU A 86 -19.96 0.58 11.69
C GLU A 86 -19.77 0.81 13.20
N LYS A 87 -20.63 0.21 14.02
CA LYS A 87 -20.56 0.31 15.49
C LYS A 87 -19.29 -0.33 16.04
N ASP A 88 -18.90 -1.50 15.54
CA ASP A 88 -17.70 -2.21 15.96
C ASP A 88 -16.43 -1.43 15.60
N ILE A 89 -16.37 -0.82 14.41
CA ILE A 89 -15.23 -0.01 13.99
C ILE A 89 -15.12 1.26 14.84
N LEU A 90 -16.24 1.94 15.10
CA LEU A 90 -16.26 3.17 15.94
C LEU A 90 -15.93 2.89 17.40
N SER A 91 -16.49 1.81 17.97
CA SER A 91 -16.24 1.46 19.38
C SER A 91 -14.79 1.07 19.65
N LYS A 92 -14.11 0.46 18.67
CA LYS A 92 -12.68 0.12 18.75
C LYS A 92 -11.75 1.30 18.50
N ASN A 93 -12.23 2.34 17.81
CA ASN A 93 -11.42 3.49 17.39
C ASN A 93 -12.15 4.82 17.68
N PRO A 94 -12.53 5.09 18.94
CA PRO A 94 -13.31 6.27 19.28
C PRO A 94 -12.56 7.57 18.98
N GLU A 95 -11.22 7.58 19.04
CA GLU A 95 -10.40 8.74 18.74
C GLU A 95 -10.51 9.22 17.29
N TYR A 96 -10.87 8.33 16.36
CA TYR A 96 -10.98 8.63 14.93
C TYR A 96 -12.45 8.76 14.46
N ALA A 97 -13.40 8.85 15.38
CA ALA A 97 -14.83 8.84 15.08
C ALA A 97 -15.25 9.86 14.01
N PHE A 98 -14.69 11.08 14.06
CA PHE A 98 -14.97 12.12 13.05
C PHE A 98 -14.56 11.68 11.64
N VAL A 99 -13.36 11.11 11.48
CA VAL A 99 -12.85 10.67 10.18
C VAL A 99 -13.60 9.42 9.70
N LEU A 100 -13.81 8.46 10.59
CA LEU A 100 -14.52 7.21 10.28
C LEU A 100 -15.95 7.47 9.83
N THR A 101 -16.66 8.39 10.49
CA THR A 101 -18.03 8.76 10.09
C THR A 101 -18.07 9.31 8.65
N ASN A 102 -17.10 10.15 8.29
CA ASN A 102 -16.98 10.66 6.91
C ASN A 102 -16.67 9.53 5.91
N VAL A 103 -15.76 8.62 6.27
CA VAL A 103 -15.43 7.44 5.44
C VAL A 103 -16.68 6.59 5.21
N PHE A 104 -17.49 6.38 6.25
CA PHE A 104 -18.73 5.60 6.14
C PHE A 104 -19.75 6.29 5.26
N GLU A 105 -19.92 7.60 5.41
CA GLU A 105 -20.81 8.39 4.57
C GLU A 105 -20.40 8.33 3.09
N TYR A 106 -19.11 8.53 2.80
CA TYR A 106 -18.60 8.46 1.43
C TYR A 106 -18.70 7.06 0.84
N ALA A 107 -18.38 6.02 1.62
CA ALA A 107 -18.53 4.63 1.22
C ALA A 107 -20.00 4.32 0.88
N ASN A 108 -20.93 4.76 1.70
CA ASN A 108 -22.36 4.58 1.48
C ASN A 108 -22.88 5.36 0.27
N ALA A 109 -22.39 6.59 0.04
CA ALA A 109 -22.71 7.37 -1.14
C ALA A 109 -22.22 6.68 -2.43
N MET A 110 -20.98 6.16 -2.42
CA MET A 110 -20.43 5.36 -3.52
C MET A 110 -21.27 4.10 -3.78
N LEU A 111 -21.68 3.38 -2.73
CA LEU A 111 -22.53 2.20 -2.88
C LEU A 111 -23.90 2.55 -3.45
N LYS A 112 -24.53 3.64 -3.01
CA LYS A 112 -25.81 4.09 -3.58
C LYS A 112 -25.69 4.42 -5.06
N ALA A 113 -24.62 5.09 -5.47
CA ALA A 113 -24.35 5.40 -6.87
C ALA A 113 -24.06 4.14 -7.72
N ALA A 114 -23.33 3.17 -7.17
CA ALA A 114 -23.02 1.91 -7.84
C ALA A 114 -24.22 0.93 -7.89
N LYS A 115 -25.16 1.02 -6.93
CA LYS A 115 -26.37 0.20 -6.87
C LYS A 115 -27.45 0.57 -7.90
N GLY A 116 -27.08 1.12 -9.06
CA GLY A 116 -27.96 1.18 -10.21
C GLY A 116 -28.25 -0.23 -10.72
N GLY A 117 -29.46 -0.76 -10.44
CA GLY A 117 -30.14 -1.93 -11.04
C GLY A 117 -29.39 -3.27 -11.12
N VAL A 118 -28.25 -3.31 -11.79
CA VAL A 118 -27.52 -4.50 -12.22
C VAL A 118 -26.71 -5.14 -11.08
N ILE A 119 -26.02 -4.33 -10.27
CA ILE A 119 -25.18 -4.85 -9.16
C ILE A 119 -26.05 -5.44 -8.03
N ALA A 120 -27.24 -4.88 -7.79
CA ALA A 120 -28.18 -5.43 -6.82
C ALA A 120 -28.70 -6.82 -7.23
N GLY A 121 -29.01 -7.02 -8.52
CA GLY A 121 -29.42 -8.32 -9.05
C GLY A 121 -28.31 -9.38 -9.00
N ALA A 122 -27.08 -8.99 -9.38
CA ALA A 122 -25.93 -9.89 -9.30
C ALA A 122 -25.63 -10.35 -7.87
N GLY A 123 -25.75 -9.45 -6.88
CA GLY A 123 -25.55 -9.78 -5.47
C GLY A 123 -26.56 -10.82 -4.95
N VAL A 124 -27.84 -10.71 -5.33
CA VAL A 124 -28.87 -11.70 -4.94
C VAL A 124 -28.59 -13.07 -5.54
N LEU A 125 -28.19 -13.14 -6.81
CA LEU A 125 -27.81 -14.40 -7.45
C LEU A 125 -26.59 -15.06 -6.77
N LEU A 126 -25.59 -14.25 -6.41
CA LEU A 126 -24.40 -14.72 -5.69
C LEU A 126 -24.74 -15.26 -4.29
N LEU A 127 -25.68 -14.61 -3.58
CA LEU A 127 -26.14 -15.06 -2.26
C LEU A 127 -26.92 -16.37 -2.35
N LEU A 128 -27.85 -16.49 -3.30
CA LEU A 128 -28.57 -17.73 -3.55
C LEU A 128 -27.59 -18.88 -3.89
N TYR A 129 -26.60 -18.61 -4.74
CA TYR A 129 -25.54 -19.56 -5.05
C TYR A 129 -24.75 -19.97 -3.79
N SER A 130 -24.39 -19.00 -2.94
CA SER A 130 -23.63 -19.26 -1.71
C SER A 130 -24.40 -20.15 -0.74
N VAL A 131 -25.71 -19.92 -0.57
CA VAL A 131 -26.57 -20.76 0.28
C VAL A 131 -26.66 -22.18 -0.28
N ILE A 132 -26.90 -22.34 -1.59
CA ILE A 132 -26.96 -23.66 -2.24
C ILE A 132 -25.62 -24.39 -2.09
N SER A 133 -24.50 -23.69 -2.32
CA SER A 133 -23.15 -24.25 -2.17
C SER A 133 -22.87 -24.71 -0.74
N LEU A 134 -23.30 -23.96 0.27
CA LEU A 134 -23.13 -24.35 1.67
C LEU A 134 -23.93 -25.62 1.98
N LEU A 135 -25.18 -25.71 1.53
CA LEU A 135 -26.01 -26.90 1.73
C LEU A 135 -25.42 -28.13 1.02
N HIS A 136 -24.83 -27.96 -0.16
CA HIS A 136 -24.21 -29.05 -0.92
C HIS A 136 -22.88 -29.54 -0.32
N ASN A 137 -22.17 -28.70 0.45
CA ASN A 137 -20.91 -29.07 1.13
C ASN A 137 -21.15 -29.73 2.51
N ILE A 138 -22.40 -29.86 2.96
CA ILE A 138 -22.77 -30.49 4.23
C ILE A 138 -23.22 -31.96 4.02
N GLU A 139 -23.16 -32.46 2.78
CA GLU A 139 -23.14 -33.91 2.46
C GLU A 139 -21.72 -34.47 2.43
#